data_AF-A0A1H0BXY8-F1
#
_entry.id   AF-A0A1H0BXY8-F1
#
_cell.length_a   1.000
_cell.length_b   1.000
_cell.length_c   1.000
_cell.angle_alpha   90.00
_cell.angle_beta   90.00
_cell.angle_gamma   90.00
#
_symmetry.space_group_name_H-M   'P 1'
#
loop_
_entity.id
_entity.type
_entity.pdbx_description
1 polymer ?
#
loop_
_entity_poly.entity_id
_entity_poly.type
_entity_poly.pdbx_seq_one_letter_code
_entity_poly.pdbx_strand_id
1 'polypeptide(L)'
;MGDVIEIKVEFKKPLEKMTAKELRELAINQLPMITGASSMTKEELLAKIKEVLEINDEDGKNNKVYKAQIKELKQKIQELRELRLKAASRSEREKLRKKIHRLKRQTRKLAMA
;
A
#
# COMPACT_ATOMS: atom_id res chain seq x y z
N MET A 1 -14.66 -0.29 -23.80
CA MET A 1 -13.50 0.07 -22.96
C MET A 1 -14.06 0.36 -21.58
N GLY A 2 -14.04 -0.64 -20.70
CA GLY A 2 -14.53 -0.47 -19.34
C GLY A 2 -13.47 0.32 -18.58
N ASP A 3 -13.86 1.49 -18.09
CA ASP A 3 -13.03 2.31 -17.23
C ASP A 3 -12.59 1.46 -16.05
N VAL A 4 -11.29 1.15 -16.02
CA VAL A 4 -10.63 0.61 -14.84
C VAL A 4 -10.67 1.74 -13.83
N ILE A 5 -11.69 1.73 -12.99
CA ILE A 5 -11.78 2.64 -11.86
C ILE A 5 -10.61 2.25 -10.95
N GLU A 6 -9.47 2.93 -11.11
CA GLU A 6 -8.40 2.92 -10.12
C GLU A 6 -8.94 3.61 -8.86
N ILE A 7 -9.74 2.91 -8.04
CA ILE A 7 -10.00 3.38 -6.69
C ILE A 7 -8.67 3.22 -5.94
N LYS A 8 -7.88 4.31 -5.88
CA LYS A 8 -6.78 4.46 -4.92
C LYS A 8 -7.37 4.53 -3.52
N VAL A 9 -7.60 3.37 -2.91
CA VAL A 9 -7.96 3.29 -1.50
C VAL A 9 -6.68 3.33 -0.67
N GLU A 10 -6.41 4.49 -0.07
CA GLU A 10 -5.41 4.58 1.00
C GLU A 10 -5.99 3.99 2.28
N PHE A 11 -5.71 2.71 2.51
CA PHE A 11 -6.03 2.10 3.79
C PHE A 11 -5.11 2.67 4.87
N LYS A 12 -5.66 3.23 5.95
CA LYS A 12 -4.89 3.64 7.14
C LYS A 12 -4.54 2.47 8.07
N LYS A 13 -5.26 1.35 7.95
CA LYS A 13 -5.12 0.13 8.76
C LYS A 13 -5.33 -1.11 7.86
N PRO A 14 -4.76 -2.28 8.22
CA PRO A 14 -5.06 -3.52 7.49
C PRO A 14 -6.53 -3.90 7.68
N LEU A 15 -7.14 -4.44 6.62
CA LEU A 15 -8.57 -4.80 6.57
C LEU A 15 -8.98 -5.68 7.77
N GLU A 16 -8.11 -6.61 8.18
CA GLU A 16 -8.37 -7.54 9.29
C GLU A 16 -8.49 -6.84 10.66
N LYS A 17 -7.80 -5.70 10.83
CA LYS A 17 -7.84 -4.88 12.06
C LYS A 17 -8.95 -3.82 12.05
N MET A 18 -9.70 -3.68 10.96
CA MET A 18 -10.81 -2.75 10.90
C MET A 18 -12.02 -3.29 11.69
N THR A 19 -12.76 -2.37 12.27
CA THR A 19 -14.05 -2.64 12.91
C THR A 19 -15.13 -2.84 11.85
N ALA A 20 -16.20 -3.55 12.21
CA ALA A 20 -17.31 -3.81 11.27
C ALA A 20 -17.93 -2.52 10.72
N LYS A 21 -17.90 -1.42 11.48
CA LYS A 21 -18.37 -0.10 11.03
C LYS A 21 -17.46 0.51 9.96
N GLU A 22 -16.15 0.51 10.19
CA GLU A 22 -15.15 0.99 9.22
C GLU A 22 -15.24 0.19 7.90
N LEU A 23 -15.46 -1.12 7.96
CA LEU A 23 -15.62 -1.97 6.76
C LEU A 23 -16.92 -1.68 6.00
N ARG A 24 -18.03 -1.38 6.70
CA ARG A 24 -19.30 -1.00 6.06
C ARG A 24 -19.20 0.35 5.36
N GLU A 25 -18.58 1.33 6.01
CA GLU A 25 -18.35 2.64 5.40
C GLU A 25 -17.47 2.52 4.15
N LEU A 26 -16.42 1.68 4.18
CA LEU A 26 -15.60 1.42 3.00
C LEU A 26 -16.39 0.74 1.87
N ALA A 27 -17.19 -0.28 2.20
CA ALA A 27 -18.02 -0.95 1.20
C ALA A 27 -19.03 0.02 0.55
N ILE A 28 -19.71 0.86 1.34
CA ILE A 28 -20.69 1.81 0.83
C ILE A 28 -20.03 2.94 0.02
N ASN A 29 -18.92 3.50 0.51
CA ASN A 29 -18.31 4.68 -0.10
C ASN A 29 -17.43 4.36 -1.32
N GLN A 30 -16.78 3.18 -1.34
CA GLN A 30 -15.76 2.87 -2.33
C GLN A 30 -16.10 1.69 -3.23
N LEU A 31 -17.02 0.82 -2.80
CA LEU A 31 -17.39 -0.40 -3.52
C LEU A 31 -18.91 -0.50 -3.67
N PRO A 32 -19.56 0.40 -4.44
CA PRO A 32 -21.01 0.37 -4.67
C PRO A 32 -21.51 -0.95 -5.31
N MET A 33 -20.59 -1.78 -5.80
CA MET A 33 -20.84 -3.13 -6.28
C MET A 33 -21.17 -4.14 -5.15
N ILE A 34 -20.80 -3.85 -3.89
CA ILE A 34 -21.15 -4.67 -2.72
C ILE A 34 -22.50 -4.19 -2.17
N THR A 35 -23.59 -4.65 -2.79
CA THR A 35 -24.95 -4.42 -2.29
C THR A 35 -25.21 -5.25 -1.03
N GLY A 36 -25.74 -4.63 0.04
CA GLY A 36 -26.08 -5.33 1.28
C GLY A 36 -25.02 -5.30 2.38
N ALA A 37 -24.00 -4.44 2.26
CA ALA A 37 -22.94 -4.27 3.27
C ALA A 37 -23.46 -4.05 4.71
N SER A 38 -24.62 -3.41 4.86
CA SER A 38 -25.18 -3.08 6.19
C SER A 38 -25.64 -4.29 7.00
N SER A 39 -26.01 -5.40 6.34
CA SER A 39 -26.54 -6.61 6.99
C SER A 39 -25.49 -7.72 7.15
N MET A 40 -24.32 -7.57 6.52
CA MET A 40 -23.26 -8.58 6.55
C MET A 40 -22.48 -8.57 7.85
N THR A 41 -22.03 -9.77 8.24
CA THR A 41 -21.09 -9.95 9.34
C THR A 41 -19.70 -9.43 8.94
N LYS A 42 -18.83 -9.21 9.94
CA LYS A 42 -17.47 -8.69 9.71
C LYS A 42 -16.67 -9.58 8.73
N GLU A 43 -16.84 -10.90 8.84
CA GLU A 43 -16.10 -11.89 8.05
C GLU A 43 -16.55 -11.90 6.59
N GLU A 44 -17.87 -11.85 6.35
CA GLU A 44 -18.45 -11.79 5.00
C GLU A 44 -18.08 -10.49 4.26
N LEU A 45 -18.08 -9.36 4.98
CA LEU A 45 -17.60 -8.09 4.43
C LEU A 45 -16.14 -8.17 4.02
N LEU A 46 -15.28 -8.79 4.83
CA LEU A 46 -13.87 -8.96 4.49
C LEU A 46 -13.69 -9.83 3.25
N ALA A 47 -14.43 -10.93 3.14
CA ALA A 47 -14.37 -11.82 1.98
C ALA A 47 -14.77 -11.08 0.69
N LYS A 48 -15.93 -10.41 0.67
CA LYS A 48 -16.40 -9.67 -0.51
C LYS A 48 -15.50 -8.50 -0.88
N ILE A 49 -14.99 -7.77 0.12
CA ILE A 49 -14.04 -6.68 -0.14
C ILE A 49 -12.74 -7.24 -0.74
N LYS A 50 -12.26 -8.41 -0.27
CA LYS A 50 -11.08 -9.07 -0.85
C LYS A 50 -11.32 -9.58 -2.27
N GLU A 51 -12.49 -10.15 -2.55
CA GLU A 51 -12.89 -10.61 -3.89
C GLU A 51 -12.99 -9.46 -4.89
N VAL A 52 -13.69 -8.37 -4.55
CA VAL A 52 -13.88 -7.23 -5.44
C VAL A 52 -12.58 -6.47 -5.69
N LEU A 53 -11.67 -6.44 -4.72
CA LEU A 53 -10.35 -5.83 -4.87
C LEU A 53 -9.33 -6.74 -5.59
N GLU A 54 -9.75 -7.90 -6.12
CA GLU A 54 -8.88 -8.91 -6.75
C GLU A 54 -7.62 -9.18 -5.90
N ILE A 55 -7.83 -9.27 -4.58
CA ILE A 55 -6.77 -9.54 -3.62
C ILE A 55 -6.44 -11.02 -3.74
N ASN A 56 -5.60 -11.38 -4.71
CA ASN A 56 -4.86 -12.64 -4.65
C ASN A 56 -4.13 -12.68 -3.31
N ASP A 57 -4.44 -13.69 -2.50
CA ASP A 57 -3.90 -13.93 -1.16
C ASP A 57 -2.42 -14.35 -1.19
N GLU A 58 -1.82 -14.48 -2.38
CA GLU A 58 -0.42 -14.85 -2.58
C GLU A 58 0.56 -13.71 -2.24
N ASP A 59 0.14 -12.45 -2.37
CA ASP A 59 0.94 -11.29 -1.96
C ASP A 59 0.72 -11.01 -0.46
N GLY A 60 1.36 -11.81 0.40
CA GLY A 60 1.56 -11.62 1.85
C GLY A 60 0.59 -10.66 2.55
N LYS A 61 -0.39 -11.24 3.26
CA LYS A 61 -1.57 -10.68 3.96
C LYS A 61 -1.44 -9.33 4.70
N ASN A 62 -0.23 -8.80 4.91
CA ASN A 62 0.02 -7.57 5.67
C ASN A 62 0.40 -6.35 4.80
N ASN A 63 0.78 -6.54 3.53
CA ASN A 63 1.48 -5.49 2.77
C ASN A 63 0.61 -4.51 1.98
N LYS A 64 -0.72 -4.66 1.97
CA LYS A 64 -1.59 -3.90 1.04
C LYS A 64 -1.73 -2.42 1.40
N VAL A 65 -1.73 -2.09 2.70
CA VAL A 65 -1.82 -0.71 3.22
C VAL A 65 -0.63 0.13 2.76
N TYR A 66 0.58 -0.41 2.91
CA TYR A 66 1.81 0.30 2.62
C TYR A 66 2.33 0.06 1.21
N LYS A 67 1.64 -0.71 0.35
CA LYS A 67 2.11 -1.06 -1.01
C LYS A 67 2.41 0.18 -1.85
N ALA A 68 1.53 1.19 -1.81
CA ALA A 68 1.73 2.48 -2.49
C ALA A 68 2.94 3.23 -1.93
N GLN A 69 3.02 3.37 -0.60
CA GLN A 69 4.14 4.04 0.07
C GLN A 69 5.49 3.34 -0.18
N ILE A 70 5.51 2.00 -0.19
CA ILE A 70 6.69 1.20 -0.52
C ILE A 70 7.13 1.45 -1.97
N LYS A 71 6.18 1.57 -2.92
CA LYS A 71 6.47 1.87 -4.33
C LYS A 71 7.10 3.26 -4.47
N GLU A 72 6.56 4.28 -3.82
CA GLU A 72 7.13 5.63 -3.81
C GLU A 72 8.53 5.68 -3.21
N LEU A 73 8.74 4.97 -2.09
CA LEU A 73 10.07 4.90 -1.48
C LEU A 73 11.08 4.19 -2.39
N LYS A 74 10.66 3.17 -3.14
CA LYS A 74 11.51 2.49 -4.14
C LYS A 74 11.86 3.41 -5.31
N GLN A 75 10.93 4.24 -5.79
CA GLN A 75 11.19 5.26 -6.82
C GLN A 75 12.23 6.28 -6.33
N LYS A 76 12.04 6.84 -5.13
CA LYS A 76 13.02 7.75 -4.50
C LYS A 76 14.40 7.11 -4.34
N ILE A 77 14.47 5.82 -4.03
CA ILE A 77 15.75 5.09 -3.97
C ILE A 77 16.43 5.03 -5.35
N GLN A 78 15.66 4.85 -6.43
CA GLN A 78 16.21 4.80 -7.79
C GLN A 78 16.77 6.16 -8.21
N GLU A 79 16.02 7.24 -8.01
CA GLU A 79 16.46 8.62 -8.25
C GLU A 79 17.76 8.93 -7.48
N LEU A 80 17.82 8.58 -6.20
CA LEU A 80 19.02 8.80 -5.38
C LEU A 80 20.22 7.96 -5.83
N ARG A 81 20.01 6.79 -6.45
CA ARG A 81 21.10 5.99 -7.02
C ARG A 81 21.69 6.66 -8.26
N GLU A 82 20.84 7.21 -9.12
CA GLU A 82 21.26 7.96 -10.31
C GLU A 82 22.01 9.23 -9.91
N LEU A 83 21.49 9.99 -8.94
CA LEU A 83 22.19 11.15 -8.39
C LEU A 83 23.55 10.76 -7.78
N ARG A 84 23.65 9.60 -7.13
CA ARG A 84 24.91 9.10 -6.57
C ARG A 84 25.93 8.77 -7.67
N LEU A 85 25.49 8.26 -8.81
CA LEU A 85 26.37 7.97 -9.96
C LEU A 85 26.89 9.26 -10.60
N LYS A 86 26.05 10.30 -10.66
CA LYS A 86 26.40 11.62 -11.22
C LYS A 86 27.21 12.51 -10.25
N ALA A 87 27.25 12.18 -8.96
CA ALA A 87 27.94 12.99 -7.95
C ALA A 87 29.46 12.92 -8.09
N ALA A 88 30.09 14.06 -8.36
CA ALA A 88 31.54 14.19 -8.49
C ALA A 88 32.24 14.07 -7.13
N SER A 89 31.69 14.71 -6.09
CA SER A 89 32.30 14.76 -4.77
C SER A 89 32.14 13.46 -3.98
N ARG A 90 33.21 13.04 -3.29
CA ARG A 90 33.19 11.88 -2.37
C ARG A 90 32.23 12.11 -1.20
N SER A 91 32.14 13.34 -0.68
CA SER A 91 31.28 13.65 0.46
C SER A 91 29.80 13.61 0.09
N GLU A 92 29.44 14.02 -1.13
CA GLU A 92 28.08 13.93 -1.67
C GLU A 92 27.67 12.48 -1.91
N ARG A 93 28.56 11.67 -2.49
CA ARG A 93 28.35 10.22 -2.65
C ARG A 93 28.09 9.53 -1.31
N GLU A 94 28.79 9.93 -0.26
CA GLU A 94 28.59 9.38 1.09
C GLU A 94 27.25 9.79 1.70
N LYS A 95 26.85 11.07 1.57
CA LYS A 95 25.54 11.57 2.01
C LYS A 95 24.40 10.81 1.31
N LEU A 96 24.51 10.62 -0.01
CA LEU A 96 23.52 9.89 -0.81
C LEU A 96 23.46 8.40 -0.44
N ARG A 97 24.61 7.74 -0.18
CA ARG A 97 24.65 6.36 0.34
C ARG A 97 23.88 6.23 1.66
N LYS A 98 24.11 7.15 2.61
CA LYS A 98 23.41 7.14 3.91
C LYS A 98 21.90 7.33 3.74
N LYS A 99 21.46 8.25 2.88
CA LYS A 99 20.04 8.45 2.54
C LYS A 99 19.40 7.19 1.94
N ILE A 100 20.03 6.58 0.94
CA ILE A 100 19.57 5.32 0.32
C ILE A 100 19.44 4.21 1.38
N HIS A 101 20.42 4.08 2.27
CA HIS A 101 20.37 3.06 3.32
C HIS A 101 19.21 3.29 4.31
N ARG A 102 18.94 4.54 4.70
CA ARG A 102 17.77 4.87 5.55
C ARG A 102 16.45 4.49 4.87
N LEU A 103 16.27 4.87 3.60
CA LEU A 103 15.07 4.53 2.84
C LEU A 103 14.91 3.01 2.63
N LYS A 104 16.01 2.29 2.40
CA LYS A 104 16.02 0.81 2.37
C LYS A 104 15.64 0.16 3.70
N ARG A 105 15.92 0.81 4.84
CA ARG A 105 15.45 0.32 6.15
C ARG A 105 13.98 0.63 6.35
N GLN A 106 13.52 1.82 5.97
CA GLN A 106 12.12 2.23 6.08
C GLN A 106 11.20 1.34 5.24
N THR A 107 11.57 1.05 3.99
CA THR A 107 10.83 0.10 3.13
C THR A 107 10.74 -1.30 3.73
N ARG A 108 11.83 -1.82 4.31
CA ARG A 108 11.82 -3.12 5.00
C ARG A 108 10.92 -3.13 6.22
N LYS A 109 10.93 -2.04 7.01
CA LYS A 109 10.02 -1.90 8.17
C LYS A 109 8.56 -1.85 7.74
N LEU A 110 8.24 -1.07 6.71
CA LEU A 110 6.88 -0.94 6.18
C LEU A 110 6.37 -2.23 5.52
N ALA A 111 7.27 -3.06 4.99
CA ALA A 111 6.92 -4.37 4.45
C ALA A 111 6.75 -5.47 5.52
N MET A 112 7.10 -5.16 6.77
CA MET A 112 6.94 -6.06 7.93
C MET A 112 5.77 -5.64 8.84
N ALA A 113 5.28 -4.40 8.69
CA ALA A 113 4.24 -3.78 9.50
C ALA A 113 2.85 -4.07 8.93
#